data_AF-F3KJ38-F1
#
_entry.id   AF-F3KJ38-F1
#
_cell.length_a   1.000
_cell.length_b   1.000
_cell.length_c   1.000
_cell.angle_alpha   90.00
_cell.angle_beta   90.00
_cell.angle_gamma   90.00
#
_symmetry.space_group_name_H-M   'P 1'
#
loop_
_entity.id
_entity.type
_entity.pdbx_description
1 polymer ?
#
loop_
_entity_poly.entity_id
_entity_poly.type
_entity_poly.pdbx_seq_one_letter_code
_entity_poly.pdbx_strand_id
1 'polypeptide(L)'
;MKLQRKGTRHSHRGVIGVESAIVMIAFVIVAAALAFVVLNMGFSTTQKTKQAIVSSTDEASSALEIAGKVIGSGHITAGKLNATAIPIKIVSGGASINLNPQNAAIRYLSNNVEHGNIYAGALPTGVYDTLSDAMQAAVTAGYISGNPVNGTSPDETKAVFYFNVNRNNNFILDQGEHGMMAIAFSNNERPQSLDIIRAEVILPTGAPLTIERTVPNISSIVVDLG
;
A
#
# COMPACT_ATOMS: atom_id res chain seq x y z
N MET A 1 -9.40 105.84 16.30
CA MET A 1 -9.50 105.10 15.02
C MET A 1 -8.13 104.55 14.64
N LYS A 2 -7.94 103.22 14.68
CA LYS A 2 -6.89 102.51 13.92
C LYS A 2 -7.52 101.23 13.36
N LEU A 3 -7.67 101.20 12.04
CA LEU A 3 -8.28 100.12 11.27
C LEU A 3 -7.36 98.89 11.28
N GLN A 4 -7.88 97.76 11.76
CA GLN A 4 -7.25 96.45 11.55
C GLN A 4 -7.40 96.06 10.07
N ARG A 5 -6.27 95.93 9.37
CA ARG A 5 -6.21 95.49 7.98
C ARG A 5 -6.31 93.96 7.93
N LYS A 6 -7.49 93.43 7.64
CA LYS A 6 -7.75 92.00 7.44
C LYS A 6 -7.16 91.57 6.08
N GLY A 7 -6.06 90.83 6.10
CA GLY A 7 -5.46 90.25 4.90
C GLY A 7 -6.36 89.17 4.30
N THR A 8 -6.72 89.32 3.04
CA THR A 8 -7.45 88.31 2.26
C THR A 8 -6.49 87.19 1.85
N ARG A 9 -6.61 86.01 2.48
CA ARG A 9 -5.95 84.79 2.00
C ARG A 9 -6.67 84.31 0.73
N HIS A 10 -5.98 84.31 -0.40
CA HIS A 10 -6.43 83.64 -1.61
C HIS A 10 -6.52 82.13 -1.35
N SER A 11 -7.73 81.60 -1.20
CA SER A 11 -7.99 80.16 -1.21
C SER A 11 -7.97 79.67 -2.66
N HIS A 12 -6.81 79.20 -3.13
CA HIS A 12 -6.74 78.37 -4.33
C HIS A 12 -7.42 77.03 -4.03
N ARG A 13 -8.70 76.88 -4.39
CA ARG A 13 -9.36 75.57 -4.45
C ARG A 13 -9.00 74.97 -5.81
N GLY A 14 -7.79 74.41 -5.89
CA GLY A 14 -7.37 73.60 -7.03
C GLY A 14 -8.22 72.34 -7.09
N VAL A 15 -8.58 71.91 -8.30
CA VAL A 15 -9.37 70.71 -8.53
C VAL A 15 -8.52 69.48 -8.19
N ILE A 16 -8.70 68.91 -6.99
CA ILE A 16 -7.94 67.77 -6.44
C ILE A 16 -8.37 66.40 -7.00
N GLY A 17 -9.20 66.41 -8.05
CA GLY A 17 -9.89 65.22 -8.56
C GLY A 17 -8.96 64.28 -9.30
N VAL A 18 -7.99 64.83 -10.03
CA VAL A 18 -7.07 64.03 -10.84
C VAL A 18 -6.03 63.33 -9.96
N GLU A 19 -5.54 64.00 -8.91
CA GLU A 19 -4.63 63.42 -7.93
C GLU A 19 -5.31 62.28 -7.15
N SER A 20 -6.57 62.49 -6.75
CA SER A 20 -7.36 61.46 -6.08
C SER A 20 -7.65 60.26 -7.01
N ALA A 21 -7.88 60.50 -8.30
CA ALA A 21 -8.11 59.45 -9.29
C ALA A 21 -6.86 58.59 -9.53
N ILE A 22 -5.66 59.19 -9.58
CA ILE A 22 -4.41 58.44 -9.73
C ILE A 22 -4.17 57.52 -8.52
N VAL A 23 -4.42 58.01 -7.30
CA VAL A 23 -4.32 57.19 -6.08
C VAL A 23 -5.34 56.04 -6.08
N MET A 24 -6.57 56.30 -6.54
CA MET A 24 -7.60 55.27 -6.68
C MET A 24 -7.18 54.16 -7.65
N ILE A 25 -6.63 54.52 -8.82
CA ILE A 25 -6.14 53.54 -9.80
C ILE A 25 -5.02 52.69 -9.21
N ALA A 26 -4.04 53.33 -8.55
CA ALA A 26 -2.93 52.62 -7.91
C ALA A 26 -3.42 51.65 -6.82
N PHE A 27 -4.37 52.08 -5.99
CA PHE A 27 -4.95 51.23 -4.95
C PHE A 27 -5.70 50.02 -5.53
N VAL A 28 -6.48 50.23 -6.59
CA VAL A 28 -7.19 49.14 -7.28
C VAL A 28 -6.22 48.15 -7.90
N ILE A 29 -5.13 48.60 -8.51
CA ILE A 29 -4.10 47.71 -9.08
C ILE A 29 -3.43 46.87 -7.99
N VAL A 30 -3.05 47.49 -6.87
CA VAL A 30 -2.45 46.75 -5.74
C VAL A 30 -3.44 45.74 -5.16
N ALA A 31 -4.70 46.13 -4.98
CA ALA A 31 -5.76 45.24 -4.50
C ALA A 31 -5.98 44.06 -5.47
N ALA A 32 -6.02 44.31 -6.78
CA ALA A 32 -6.17 43.26 -7.79
C ALA A 32 -4.98 42.30 -7.81
N ALA A 33 -3.75 42.81 -7.69
CA ALA A 33 -2.54 41.99 -7.62
C ALA A 33 -2.52 41.10 -6.36
N LEU A 34 -2.89 41.66 -5.21
CA LEU A 34 -3.02 40.90 -3.95
C LEU A 34 -4.11 39.83 -4.05
N ALA A 35 -5.27 40.17 -4.63
CA ALA A 35 -6.37 39.22 -4.82
C ALA A 35 -5.95 38.05 -5.73
N PHE A 36 -5.23 38.32 -6.82
CA PHE A 36 -4.73 37.28 -7.72
C PHE A 36 -3.76 36.32 -7.00
N VAL A 37 -2.83 36.85 -6.21
CA VAL A 37 -1.89 36.04 -5.42
C VAL A 37 -2.64 35.17 -4.41
N VAL A 38 -3.59 35.76 -3.67
CA VAL A 38 -4.40 35.05 -2.68
C VAL A 38 -5.24 33.94 -3.33
N LEU A 39 -5.86 34.20 -4.49
CA LEU A 39 -6.63 33.19 -5.20
C LEU A 39 -5.76 32.03 -5.69
N ASN A 40 -4.57 32.31 -6.24
CA ASN A 40 -3.67 31.26 -6.70
C ASN A 40 -3.14 30.40 -5.55
N MET A 41 -2.77 31.04 -4.43
CA MET A 41 -2.39 30.32 -3.21
C MET A 41 -3.58 29.53 -2.63
N GLY A 42 -4.78 30.11 -2.68
CA GLY A 42 -6.03 29.46 -2.25
C GLY A 42 -6.36 28.22 -3.09
N PHE A 43 -6.22 28.28 -4.41
CA PHE A 43 -6.41 27.15 -5.31
C PHE A 43 -5.35 26.06 -5.09
N SER A 44 -4.08 26.44 -4.96
CA SER A 44 -3.01 25.46 -4.66
C SER A 44 -3.25 24.75 -3.33
N THR A 45 -3.65 25.50 -2.29
CA THR A 45 -4.00 24.93 -0.97
C THR A 45 -5.18 23.98 -1.09
N THR A 46 -6.25 24.39 -1.77
CA THR A 46 -7.46 23.56 -1.97
C THR A 46 -7.14 22.27 -2.74
N GLN A 47 -6.27 22.32 -3.76
CA GLN A 47 -5.85 21.13 -4.51
C GLN A 47 -5.02 20.18 -3.64
N LYS A 48 -4.08 20.70 -2.84
CA LYS A 48 -3.29 19.88 -1.89
C LYS A 48 -4.18 19.25 -0.82
N THR A 49 -5.13 20.00 -0.27
CA THR A 49 -6.11 19.47 0.70
C THR A 49 -6.97 18.38 0.07
N LYS A 50 -7.45 18.58 -1.16
CA LYS A 50 -8.18 17.53 -1.89
C LYS A 50 -7.34 16.27 -2.06
N GLN A 51 -6.09 16.41 -2.47
CA GLN A 51 -5.19 15.27 -2.64
C GLN A 51 -4.94 14.54 -1.31
N ALA A 52 -4.68 15.27 -0.23
CA ALA A 52 -4.47 14.68 1.09
C ALA A 52 -5.72 13.95 1.62
N ILE A 53 -6.92 14.51 1.38
CA ILE A 53 -8.18 13.84 1.72
C ILE A 53 -8.33 12.55 0.93
N VAL A 54 -8.08 12.56 -0.39
CA VAL A 54 -8.17 11.36 -1.23
C VAL A 54 -7.15 10.30 -0.80
N SER A 55 -5.87 10.68 -0.65
CA SER A 55 -4.84 9.72 -0.24
C SER A 55 -5.07 9.17 1.17
N SER A 56 -5.63 9.97 2.09
CA SER A 56 -5.93 9.48 3.45
C SER A 56 -7.12 8.52 3.47
N THR A 57 -8.15 8.74 2.64
CA THR A 57 -9.24 7.75 2.50
C THR A 57 -8.76 6.50 1.78
N ASP A 58 -7.89 6.63 0.78
CA ASP A 58 -7.30 5.48 0.08
C ASP A 58 -6.45 4.66 1.06
N GLU A 59 -5.61 5.30 1.87
CA GLU A 59 -4.79 4.64 2.89
C GLU A 59 -5.63 3.94 3.97
N ALA A 60 -6.69 4.59 4.45
CA ALA A 60 -7.56 4.03 5.49
C ALA A 60 -8.45 2.89 4.99
N SER A 61 -8.82 2.90 3.71
CA SER A 61 -9.65 1.85 3.10
C SER A 61 -8.83 0.70 2.50
N SER A 62 -7.55 0.93 2.22
CA SER A 62 -6.64 -0.09 1.72
C SER A 62 -6.19 -0.98 2.85
N ALA A 63 -6.70 -2.20 2.89
CA ALA A 63 -6.19 -3.24 3.77
C ALA A 63 -6.38 -4.59 3.09
N LEU A 64 -5.48 -5.53 3.41
CA LEU A 64 -5.64 -6.92 3.04
C LEU A 64 -6.32 -7.69 4.16
N GLU A 65 -7.17 -8.63 3.79
CA GLU A 65 -7.81 -9.56 4.72
C GLU A 65 -7.60 -11.01 4.29
N ILE A 66 -7.59 -11.91 5.27
CA ILE A 66 -7.45 -13.34 5.03
C ILE A 66 -8.82 -13.87 4.56
N ALA A 67 -8.85 -14.44 3.35
CA ALA A 67 -10.07 -14.91 2.70
C ALA A 67 -10.30 -16.42 2.90
N GLY A 68 -10.43 -16.85 4.15
CA GLY A 68 -10.68 -18.27 4.49
C GLY A 68 -9.62 -18.86 5.39
N LYS A 69 -9.40 -20.17 5.27
CA LYS A 69 -8.48 -20.93 6.11
C LYS A 69 -7.06 -20.86 5.58
N VAL A 70 -6.10 -20.79 6.49
CA VAL A 70 -4.68 -20.96 6.14
C VAL A 70 -4.40 -22.45 6.01
N ILE A 71 -3.84 -22.86 4.87
CA ILE A 71 -3.53 -24.27 4.61
C ILE A 71 -2.03 -24.47 4.48
N GLY A 72 -1.55 -25.67 4.77
CA GLY A 72 -0.16 -26.06 4.59
C GLY A 72 -0.01 -27.38 3.87
N SER A 73 1.09 -27.53 3.13
CA SER A 73 1.55 -28.82 2.61
C SER A 73 2.38 -29.50 3.69
N GLY A 74 1.86 -30.57 4.28
CA GLY A 74 2.53 -31.37 5.31
C GLY A 74 3.32 -32.54 4.73
N HIS A 75 4.47 -32.85 5.32
CA HIS A 75 5.22 -34.08 5.04
C HIS A 75 5.10 -35.03 6.23
N ILE A 76 4.22 -36.03 6.09
CA ILE A 76 3.78 -36.92 7.18
C ILE A 76 4.96 -37.68 7.81
N THR A 77 5.86 -38.24 7.01
CA THR A 77 6.98 -39.06 7.50
C THR A 77 7.99 -38.28 8.35
N ALA A 78 8.15 -36.98 8.07
CA ALA A 78 9.09 -36.11 8.79
C ALA A 78 8.41 -35.27 9.87
N GLY A 79 7.07 -35.21 9.89
CA GLY A 79 6.31 -34.37 10.82
C GLY A 79 6.61 -32.88 10.67
N LYS A 80 6.88 -32.40 9.44
CA LYS A 80 7.20 -30.99 9.16
C LYS A 80 6.39 -30.42 8.01
N LEU A 81 6.17 -29.11 8.01
CA LEU A 81 5.50 -28.39 6.92
C LEU A 81 6.49 -28.11 5.77
N ASN A 82 6.05 -28.27 4.53
CA ASN A 82 6.80 -27.98 3.30
C ASN A 82 6.57 -26.53 2.83
N ALA A 83 5.31 -26.12 2.81
CA ALA A 83 4.88 -24.79 2.40
C ALA A 83 3.53 -24.43 3.04
N THR A 84 3.29 -23.15 3.26
CA THR A 84 2.00 -22.61 3.75
C THR A 84 1.37 -21.77 2.65
N ALA A 85 0.06 -21.86 2.44
CA ALA A 85 -0.70 -20.98 1.58
C ALA A 85 -1.76 -20.23 2.40
N ILE A 86 -1.75 -18.91 2.28
CA ILE A 86 -2.64 -17.99 2.98
C ILE A 86 -3.50 -17.30 1.91
N PRO A 87 -4.82 -17.54 1.88
CA PRO A 87 -5.69 -16.85 0.94
C PRO A 87 -5.84 -15.39 1.36
N ILE A 88 -5.63 -14.46 0.43
CA ILE A 88 -5.67 -13.03 0.69
C ILE A 88 -6.58 -12.35 -0.35
N LYS A 89 -7.38 -11.40 0.12
CA LYS A 89 -8.14 -10.48 -0.73
C LYS A 89 -8.04 -9.06 -0.19
N ILE A 90 -8.38 -8.09 -1.01
CA ILE A 90 -8.60 -6.73 -0.52
C ILE A 90 -9.92 -6.68 0.28
N VAL A 91 -9.93 -5.86 1.32
CA VAL A 91 -11.16 -5.58 2.07
C VAL A 91 -12.24 -5.05 1.11
N SER A 92 -13.49 -5.41 1.34
CA SER A 92 -14.61 -4.96 0.49
C SER A 92 -14.68 -3.43 0.43
N GLY A 93 -14.54 -2.87 -0.77
CA GLY A 93 -14.54 -1.42 -1.00
C GLY A 93 -13.18 -0.75 -0.79
N GLY A 94 -12.12 -1.52 -0.51
CA GLY A 94 -10.75 -1.03 -0.47
C GLY A 94 -10.19 -0.75 -1.87
N ALA A 95 -9.14 0.06 -1.93
CA ALA A 95 -8.44 0.36 -3.18
C ALA A 95 -7.56 -0.81 -3.63
N SER A 96 -7.22 -0.81 -4.90
CA SER A 96 -6.35 -1.81 -5.52
C SER A 96 -4.92 -1.72 -4.97
N ILE A 97 -4.30 -2.87 -4.71
CA ILE A 97 -2.98 -2.95 -4.08
C ILE A 97 -1.96 -3.50 -5.07
N ASN A 98 -0.85 -2.78 -5.24
CA ASN A 98 0.25 -3.23 -6.09
C ASN A 98 1.19 -4.15 -5.30
N LEU A 99 1.25 -5.42 -5.70
CA LEU A 99 2.08 -6.46 -5.09
C LEU A 99 3.43 -6.63 -5.79
N ASN A 100 3.92 -5.63 -6.52
CA ASN A 100 5.27 -5.69 -7.06
C ASN A 100 6.30 -5.84 -5.92
N PRO A 101 7.31 -6.73 -6.02
CA PRO A 101 8.35 -6.91 -5.01
C PRO A 101 9.18 -5.66 -4.68
N GLN A 102 9.11 -4.60 -5.49
CA GLN A 102 9.72 -3.31 -5.16
C GLN A 102 8.91 -2.49 -4.15
N ASN A 103 7.61 -2.76 -4.02
CA ASN A 103 6.67 -1.94 -3.26
C ASN A 103 6.08 -2.67 -2.05
N ALA A 104 6.08 -4.01 -2.07
CA ALA A 104 5.60 -4.84 -0.99
C ALA A 104 6.74 -5.66 -0.38
N ALA A 105 6.64 -5.98 0.91
CA ALA A 105 7.58 -6.85 1.60
C ALA A 105 6.81 -7.83 2.48
N ILE A 106 7.38 -9.02 2.70
CA ILE A 106 6.79 -10.02 3.58
C ILE A 106 7.83 -10.39 4.61
N ARG A 107 7.55 -10.08 5.87
CA ARG A 107 8.38 -10.47 7.00
C ARG A 107 7.90 -11.81 7.54
N TYR A 108 8.84 -12.67 7.91
CA TYR A 108 8.52 -13.98 8.46
C TYR A 108 9.26 -14.20 9.78
N LEU A 109 8.52 -14.68 10.77
CA LEU A 109 9.04 -15.02 12.08
C LEU A 109 8.53 -16.41 12.47
N SER A 110 9.47 -17.21 12.93
CA SER A 110 9.24 -18.48 13.60
C SER A 110 9.83 -18.41 15.00
N ASN A 111 9.68 -19.46 15.80
CA ASN A 111 10.24 -19.57 17.14
C ASN A 111 11.77 -19.41 17.17
N ASN A 112 12.45 -19.81 16.08
CA ASN A 112 13.91 -19.90 16.03
C ASN A 112 14.56 -19.02 14.95
N VAL A 113 13.78 -18.48 14.01
CA VAL A 113 14.29 -17.78 12.83
C VAL A 113 13.43 -16.56 12.55
N GLU A 114 14.07 -15.43 12.25
CA GLU A 114 13.44 -14.21 11.78
C GLU A 114 14.06 -13.78 10.45
N HIS A 115 13.23 -13.56 9.45
CA HIS A 115 13.60 -13.05 8.14
C HIS A 115 12.90 -11.73 7.89
N GLY A 116 13.68 -10.68 7.61
CA GLY A 116 13.16 -9.32 7.39
C GLY A 116 12.30 -9.18 6.14
N ASN A 117 12.74 -9.76 5.01
CA ASN A 117 11.97 -9.81 3.77
C ASN A 117 12.20 -11.13 3.04
N ILE A 118 11.17 -11.98 3.01
CA ILE A 118 11.16 -13.23 2.25
C ILE A 118 10.43 -13.10 0.91
N TYR A 119 9.89 -11.92 0.57
CA TYR A 119 9.09 -11.76 -0.64
C TYR A 119 9.95 -11.83 -1.90
N ALA A 120 9.71 -12.86 -2.72
CA ALA A 120 10.39 -13.05 -4.00
C ALA A 120 9.65 -12.39 -5.17
N GLY A 121 8.31 -12.38 -5.12
CA GLY A 121 7.48 -11.73 -6.14
C GLY A 121 6.07 -12.29 -6.24
N ALA A 122 5.29 -11.72 -7.15
CA ALA A 122 3.96 -12.20 -7.51
C ALA A 122 3.98 -12.79 -8.92
N LEU A 123 3.19 -13.83 -9.18
CA LEU A 123 2.94 -14.37 -10.52
C LEU A 123 1.81 -13.55 -11.18
N PRO A 124 2.10 -12.63 -12.13
CA PRO A 124 1.12 -11.69 -12.66
C PRO A 124 0.17 -12.32 -13.68
N THR A 125 0.62 -13.39 -14.34
CA THR A 125 -0.10 -14.05 -15.43
C THR A 125 -0.48 -15.46 -15.04
N GLY A 126 -1.73 -15.83 -15.32
CA GLY A 126 -2.23 -17.17 -15.06
C GLY A 126 -3.07 -17.26 -13.79
N VAL A 127 -3.75 -18.39 -13.69
CA VAL A 127 -4.60 -18.77 -12.57
C VAL A 127 -4.13 -20.12 -12.08
N TYR A 128 -3.90 -20.22 -10.77
CA TYR A 128 -3.40 -21.44 -10.15
C TYR A 128 -4.37 -21.90 -9.07
N ASP A 129 -5.03 -23.03 -9.30
CA ASP A 129 -6.00 -23.60 -8.36
C ASP A 129 -5.34 -24.42 -7.26
N THR A 130 -4.14 -24.97 -7.52
CA THR A 130 -3.39 -25.79 -6.56
C THR A 130 -2.08 -25.13 -6.16
N LEU A 131 -1.68 -25.37 -4.90
CA LEU A 131 -0.38 -24.91 -4.40
C LEU A 131 0.78 -25.55 -5.19
N SER A 132 0.66 -26.80 -5.65
CA SER A 132 1.74 -27.45 -6.39
C SER A 132 2.02 -26.75 -7.73
N ASP A 133 0.98 -26.40 -8.48
CA ASP A 133 1.12 -25.73 -9.78
C ASP A 133 1.64 -24.31 -9.62
N ALA A 134 1.14 -23.58 -8.61
CA ALA A 134 1.62 -22.24 -8.28
C ALA A 134 3.12 -22.25 -7.91
N MET A 135 3.54 -23.20 -7.09
CA MET A 135 4.94 -23.35 -6.70
C MET A 135 5.81 -23.77 -7.89
N GLN A 136 5.29 -24.60 -8.81
CA GLN A 136 6.03 -24.95 -10.02
C GLN A 136 6.22 -23.75 -10.94
N ALA A 137 5.19 -22.92 -11.10
CA ALA A 137 5.30 -21.67 -11.85
C ALA A 137 6.26 -20.68 -11.18
N ALA A 138 6.30 -20.63 -9.84
CA ALA A 138 7.28 -19.84 -9.11
C ALA A 138 8.73 -20.31 -9.33
N VAL A 139 8.96 -21.62 -9.47
CA VAL A 139 10.27 -22.15 -9.89
C VAL A 139 10.61 -21.69 -11.30
N THR A 140 9.67 -21.81 -12.24
CA THR A 140 9.89 -21.39 -13.64
C THR A 140 10.14 -19.88 -13.76
N ALA A 141 9.48 -19.07 -12.93
CA ALA A 141 9.71 -17.63 -12.84
C ALA A 141 11.03 -17.26 -12.14
N GLY A 142 11.72 -18.22 -11.52
CA GLY A 142 12.98 -18.01 -10.81
C GLY A 142 12.83 -17.41 -9.41
N TYR A 143 11.62 -17.42 -8.84
CA TYR A 143 11.37 -16.90 -7.48
C TYR A 143 11.82 -17.85 -6.38
N ILE A 144 11.77 -19.16 -6.65
CA ILE A 144 12.21 -20.23 -5.75
C ILE A 144 13.03 -21.25 -6.54
N SER A 145 14.00 -21.92 -5.90
CA SER A 145 14.88 -22.89 -6.57
C SER A 145 14.32 -24.31 -6.64
N GLY A 146 13.28 -24.62 -5.86
CA GLY A 146 12.64 -25.93 -5.83
C GLY A 146 11.17 -25.85 -5.42
N ASN A 147 10.38 -26.84 -5.81
CA ASN A 147 8.97 -26.94 -5.47
C ASN A 147 8.78 -27.85 -4.23
N PRO A 148 8.57 -27.28 -3.02
CA PRO A 148 8.49 -28.03 -1.78
C PRO A 148 7.29 -28.98 -1.72
N VAL A 149 6.29 -28.80 -2.58
CA VAL A 149 5.11 -29.68 -2.66
C VAL A 149 5.38 -30.93 -3.49
N ASN A 150 6.29 -30.86 -4.47
CA ASN A 150 6.66 -31.98 -5.35
C ASN A 150 7.97 -32.69 -4.92
N GLY A 151 8.44 -32.44 -3.70
CA GLY A 151 9.58 -33.16 -3.11
C GLY A 151 10.96 -32.55 -3.35
N THR A 152 11.04 -31.38 -4.00
CA THR A 152 12.29 -30.59 -4.09
C THR A 152 12.21 -29.41 -3.14
N SER A 153 13.20 -29.17 -2.28
CA SER A 153 13.13 -28.04 -1.34
C SER A 153 13.81 -26.81 -1.92
N PRO A 154 13.26 -25.60 -1.72
CA PRO A 154 13.99 -24.35 -1.96
C PRO A 154 15.26 -24.27 -1.08
N ASP A 155 16.27 -23.56 -1.56
CA ASP A 155 17.50 -23.30 -0.80
C ASP A 155 17.26 -22.34 0.37
N GLU A 156 16.33 -21.38 0.18
CA GLU A 156 15.97 -20.35 1.16
C GLU A 156 14.45 -20.28 1.33
N THR A 157 13.99 -19.86 2.51
CA THR A 157 12.57 -19.61 2.74
C THR A 157 12.14 -18.35 1.98
N LYS A 158 11.16 -18.50 1.07
CA LYS A 158 10.68 -17.42 0.20
C LYS A 158 9.16 -17.40 0.17
N ALA A 159 8.59 -16.21 0.07
CA ALA A 159 7.17 -15.99 -0.16
C ALA A 159 6.90 -15.57 -1.61
N VAL A 160 5.84 -16.14 -2.17
CA VAL A 160 5.37 -15.84 -3.53
C VAL A 160 3.87 -15.61 -3.48
N PHE A 161 3.40 -14.59 -4.19
CA PHE A 161 1.97 -14.36 -4.36
C PHE A 161 1.50 -14.89 -5.72
N TYR A 162 0.31 -15.47 -5.76
CA TYR A 162 -0.29 -15.93 -7.01
C TYR A 162 -1.81 -15.75 -6.97
N PHE A 163 -2.42 -15.65 -8.15
CA PHE A 163 -3.86 -15.43 -8.28
C PHE A 163 -4.60 -16.74 -8.49
N ASN A 164 -5.70 -16.93 -7.76
CA ASN A 164 -6.71 -17.96 -8.04
C ASN A 164 -7.84 -17.40 -8.91
N VAL A 165 -8.06 -16.09 -8.87
CA VAL A 165 -8.97 -15.38 -9.76
C VAL A 165 -8.23 -14.15 -10.25
N ASN A 166 -7.82 -14.17 -11.52
CA ASN A 166 -7.09 -13.11 -12.19
C ASN A 166 -7.95 -12.59 -13.36
N ARG A 167 -8.19 -11.28 -13.41
CA ARG A 167 -9.04 -10.65 -14.45
C ARG A 167 -8.24 -9.81 -15.43
N ASN A 168 -7.07 -9.32 -15.04
CA ASN A 168 -6.35 -8.26 -15.76
C ASN A 168 -4.86 -8.61 -16.02
N ASN A 169 -4.39 -9.77 -15.58
CA ASN A 169 -3.02 -10.30 -15.75
C ASN A 169 -1.92 -9.30 -15.38
N ASN A 170 -2.00 -8.71 -14.19
CA ASN A 170 -0.99 -7.78 -13.69
C ASN A 170 -0.60 -8.10 -12.24
N PHE A 171 0.24 -7.25 -11.64
CA PHE A 171 0.70 -7.38 -10.25
C PHE A 171 -0.23 -6.68 -9.23
N ILE A 172 -1.38 -6.21 -9.68
CA ILE A 172 -2.30 -5.41 -8.89
C ILE A 172 -3.45 -6.31 -8.46
N LEU A 173 -3.71 -6.36 -7.16
CA LEU A 173 -4.87 -7.05 -6.63
C LEU A 173 -6.07 -6.10 -6.62
N ASP A 174 -7.02 -6.36 -7.51
CA ASP A 174 -8.25 -5.57 -7.68
C ASP A 174 -9.46 -6.14 -6.91
N GLN A 175 -10.53 -5.34 -6.80
CA GLN A 175 -11.76 -5.79 -6.17
C GLN A 175 -12.41 -6.95 -6.93
N GLY A 176 -12.62 -8.05 -6.21
CA GLY A 176 -13.18 -9.29 -6.77
C GLY A 176 -12.15 -10.20 -7.42
N GLU A 177 -10.86 -9.86 -7.34
CA GLU A 177 -9.77 -10.82 -7.50
C GLU A 177 -9.43 -11.46 -6.16
N HIS A 178 -8.93 -12.69 -6.24
CA HIS A 178 -8.52 -13.47 -5.09
C HIS A 178 -7.18 -14.09 -5.39
N GLY A 179 -6.25 -13.98 -4.44
CA GLY A 179 -4.96 -14.64 -4.54
C GLY A 179 -4.63 -15.41 -3.27
N MET A 180 -3.53 -16.14 -3.34
CA MET A 180 -2.87 -16.68 -2.16
C MET A 180 -1.44 -16.19 -2.09
N MET A 181 -1.00 -15.96 -0.87
CA MET A 181 0.40 -15.87 -0.53
C MET A 181 0.88 -17.25 -0.10
N ALA A 182 1.80 -17.83 -0.86
CA ALA A 182 2.51 -19.04 -0.45
C ALA A 182 3.84 -18.70 0.19
N ILE A 183 4.19 -19.39 1.27
CA ILE A 183 5.51 -19.39 1.89
C ILE A 183 6.11 -20.76 1.66
N ALA A 184 7.20 -20.81 0.90
CA ALA A 184 8.02 -21.97 0.64
C ALA A 184 9.10 -22.05 1.72
N PHE A 185 9.13 -23.12 2.52
CA PHE A 185 10.17 -23.27 3.54
C PHE A 185 11.41 -23.93 2.96
N SER A 186 12.59 -23.41 3.32
CA SER A 186 13.85 -24.12 3.10
C SER A 186 13.87 -25.41 3.92
N ASN A 187 14.66 -26.41 3.52
CA ASN A 187 14.69 -27.70 4.20
C ASN A 187 15.08 -27.60 5.69
N ASN A 188 15.87 -26.59 6.06
CA ASN A 188 16.38 -26.38 7.41
C ASN A 188 15.40 -25.60 8.31
N GLU A 189 14.45 -24.86 7.72
CA GLU A 189 13.58 -23.91 8.43
C GLU A 189 12.11 -24.35 8.42
N ARG A 190 11.87 -25.63 8.11
CA ARG A 190 10.54 -26.22 8.03
C ARG A 190 9.87 -26.25 9.42
N PRO A 191 8.72 -25.57 9.61
CA PRO A 191 7.98 -25.59 10.86
C PRO A 191 7.54 -27.00 11.24
N GLN A 192 7.59 -27.31 12.53
CA GLN A 192 7.13 -28.58 13.11
C GLN A 192 5.81 -28.38 13.86
N SER A 193 5.17 -29.48 14.29
CA SER A 193 4.00 -29.39 15.16
C SER A 193 4.30 -28.56 16.40
N LEU A 194 3.35 -27.72 16.81
CA LEU A 194 3.43 -26.74 17.90
C LEU A 194 4.28 -25.49 17.62
N ASP A 195 4.95 -25.38 16.47
CA ASP A 195 5.61 -24.14 16.09
C ASP A 195 4.59 -23.05 15.74
N ILE A 196 4.95 -21.80 16.01
CA ILE A 196 4.14 -20.64 15.66
C ILE A 196 4.74 -20.01 14.40
N ILE A 197 3.92 -19.94 13.36
CA ILE A 197 4.22 -19.23 12.12
C ILE A 197 3.63 -17.83 12.23
N ARG A 198 4.49 -16.82 12.14
CA ARG A 198 4.11 -15.42 12.03
C ARG A 198 4.57 -14.88 10.69
N ALA A 199 3.65 -14.35 9.90
CA ALA A 199 3.95 -13.66 8.67
C ALA A 199 3.29 -12.28 8.68
N GLU A 200 4.02 -11.27 8.24
CA GLU A 200 3.52 -9.90 8.16
C GLU A 200 3.70 -9.40 6.72
N VAL A 201 2.60 -9.01 6.10
CA VAL A 201 2.57 -8.45 4.74
C VAL A 201 2.55 -6.94 4.88
N ILE A 202 3.63 -6.33 4.41
CA ILE A 202 3.83 -4.88 4.40
C ILE A 202 3.54 -4.39 2.98
N LEU A 203 2.67 -3.39 2.90
CA LEU A 203 2.15 -2.85 1.64
C LEU A 203 2.63 -1.42 1.45
N PRO A 204 2.67 -0.92 0.21
CA PRO A 204 3.05 0.46 -0.05
C PRO A 204 1.99 1.46 0.45
N THR A 205 0.74 1.02 0.50
CA THR A 205 -0.42 1.78 0.96
C THR A 205 -1.35 0.83 1.70
N GLY A 206 -1.81 1.25 2.86
CA GLY A 206 -2.74 0.52 3.69
C GLY A 206 -2.13 -0.10 4.94
N ALA A 207 -3.01 -0.67 5.77
CA ALA A 207 -2.58 -1.34 6.98
C ALA A 207 -1.84 -2.66 6.66
N PRO A 208 -0.72 -2.97 7.35
CA PRO A 208 -0.05 -4.24 7.20
C PRO A 208 -0.93 -5.38 7.69
N LEU A 209 -0.90 -6.51 7.00
CA LEU A 209 -1.63 -7.71 7.40
C LEU A 209 -0.71 -8.61 8.22
N THR A 210 -1.05 -8.85 9.48
CA THR A 210 -0.35 -9.82 10.34
C THR A 210 -1.12 -11.13 10.39
N ILE A 211 -0.42 -12.23 10.15
CA ILE A 211 -0.93 -13.60 10.23
C ILE A 211 -0.12 -14.33 11.30
N GLU A 212 -0.81 -14.93 12.27
CA GLU A 212 -0.21 -15.80 13.27
C GLU A 212 -1.01 -17.11 13.33
N ARG A 213 -0.33 -18.24 13.14
CA ARG A 213 -0.92 -19.58 13.21
C ARG A 213 0.00 -20.54 13.94
N THR A 214 -0.58 -21.41 14.76
CA THR A 214 0.15 -22.52 15.38
C THR A 214 -0.01 -23.75 14.51
N VAL A 215 1.09 -24.42 14.21
CA VAL A 215 1.10 -25.63 13.40
C VAL A 215 0.50 -26.78 14.22
N PRO A 216 -0.62 -27.39 13.79
CA PRO A 216 -1.17 -28.54 14.48
C PRO A 216 -0.34 -29.80 14.15
N ASN A 217 -0.75 -30.93 14.70
CA ASN A 217 -0.13 -32.19 14.35
C ASN A 217 -0.29 -32.50 12.85
N ILE A 218 0.80 -32.88 12.19
CA ILE A 218 0.86 -33.10 10.74
C ILE A 218 0.54 -34.58 10.46
N SER A 219 -0.75 -34.88 10.29
CA SER A 219 -1.23 -36.23 9.95
C SER A 219 -1.66 -36.40 8.49
N SER A 220 -1.71 -35.33 7.71
CA SER A 220 -2.17 -35.31 6.31
C SER A 220 -1.28 -34.43 5.43
N ILE A 221 -1.34 -34.67 4.12
CA ILE A 221 -0.60 -33.88 3.12
C ILE A 221 -1.12 -32.44 3.07
N VAL A 222 -2.42 -32.25 3.27
CA VAL A 222 -3.04 -30.92 3.44
C VAL A 222 -3.33 -30.74 4.92
N VAL A 223 -2.68 -29.76 5.54
CA VAL A 223 -2.81 -29.40 6.95
C VAL A 223 -3.61 -28.11 7.04
N ASP A 224 -4.65 -28.11 7.86
CA ASP A 224 -5.41 -26.90 8.17
C ASP A 224 -4.74 -26.19 9.34
N LEU A 225 -4.28 -24.96 9.14
CA LEU A 225 -3.61 -24.16 10.16
C LEU A 225 -4.58 -23.24 10.90
N GLY A 226 -5.85 -23.14 10.46
CA GLY A 226 -6.88 -22.26 11.03
C GLY A 226 -7.34 -21.18 10.07
#